data_AF-A0ABD3G7B7-F1
#
_entry.id   AF-A0ABD3G7B7-F1
#
_cell.length_a   1.000
_cell.length_b   1.000
_cell.length_c   1.000
_cell.angle_alpha   90.00
_cell.angle_beta   90.00
_cell.angle_gamma   90.00
#
_symmetry.space_group_name_H-M   'P 1'
#
loop_
_entity.id
_entity.type
_entity.pdbx_description
1 polymer ?
#
loop_
_entity_poly.entity_id
_entity_poly.type
_entity_poly.pdbx_seq_one_letter_code
_entity_poly.pdbx_strand_id
1 'polypeptide(L)'
;MVVPDTSLVTYQTPLFPFRAFQDPSFTAGSPPSFRLPSIAMMHADEASENSSASANQETGTRHKAALSFILSSDSESDSDASKSRKRDAISEPTVAKRRRSVSRTSTSPTAAASAKPVKKGSKFCTVEGCTSRAKHAKRCWKHGGWVRCKVPDCNNRAKSKGVCWSHGGGTVCSFESCDTIAVSNGFCWAHGGGKRCQVPNCSKPAYERTQNYCQTHYEEYSQSN
;
A
#
# COMPACT_ATOMS: atom_id res chain seq x y z
N MET A 1 45.39 38.51 -23.62
CA MET A 1 44.61 39.23 -22.58
C MET A 1 43.44 39.90 -23.27
N VAL A 2 42.25 39.30 -23.21
CA VAL A 2 41.00 39.94 -23.66
C VAL A 2 39.93 39.49 -22.67
N VAL A 3 39.47 40.44 -21.87
CA VAL A 3 38.32 40.33 -20.97
C VAL A 3 37.04 40.57 -21.78
N PRO A 4 35.97 39.77 -21.62
CA PRO A 4 34.65 40.20 -22.04
C PRO A 4 33.92 40.94 -20.92
N ASP A 5 33.43 42.09 -21.34
CA ASP A 5 32.63 43.12 -20.68
C ASP A 5 31.42 42.59 -19.88
N THR A 6 31.21 43.13 -18.69
CA THR A 6 30.03 42.89 -17.86
C THR A 6 29.00 43.98 -18.14
N SER A 7 28.28 43.84 -19.26
CA SER A 7 27.14 44.69 -19.57
C SER A 7 25.93 44.27 -18.72
N LEU A 8 25.55 45.18 -17.81
CA LEU A 8 24.40 45.12 -16.93
C LEU A 8 23.10 44.83 -17.70
N VAL A 9 22.50 43.67 -17.45
CA VAL A 9 21.13 43.36 -17.91
C VAL A 9 20.16 44.00 -16.92
N THR A 10 19.63 45.17 -17.28
CA THR A 10 18.48 45.78 -16.60
C THR A 10 17.23 44.97 -16.93
N TYR A 11 16.74 44.20 -15.95
CA TYR A 11 15.44 43.53 -16.05
C TYR A 11 14.32 44.55 -15.80
N GLN A 12 13.66 44.95 -16.88
CA GLN A 12 12.42 45.73 -16.85
C GLN A 12 11.31 44.87 -16.23
N THR A 13 10.84 45.23 -15.04
CA THR A 13 9.67 44.62 -14.41
C THR A 13 8.40 44.98 -15.20
N PRO A 14 7.59 44.01 -15.68
CA PRO A 14 6.32 44.33 -16.30
C PRO A 14 5.32 44.74 -15.21
N LEU A 15 4.88 46.00 -15.27
CA LEU A 15 3.73 46.53 -14.55
C LEU A 15 2.46 45.84 -15.05
N PHE A 16 2.08 44.74 -14.40
CA PHE A 16 0.72 44.21 -14.52
C PHE A 16 -0.17 44.93 -13.49
N PRO A 17 -1.27 45.57 -13.92
CA PRO A 17 -2.19 46.20 -12.99
C PRO A 17 -2.89 45.11 -12.16
N PHE A 18 -2.66 45.15 -10.84
CA PHE A 18 -3.42 44.38 -9.86
C PHE A 18 -4.91 44.70 -10.02
N ARG A 19 -5.69 43.74 -10.53
CA ARG A 19 -7.13 43.78 -10.37
C ARG A 19 -7.45 43.51 -8.90
N ALA A 20 -7.89 44.56 -8.21
CA ALA A 20 -8.57 44.44 -6.93
C ALA A 20 -9.82 43.56 -7.12
N PHE A 21 -9.80 42.34 -6.59
CA PHE A 21 -11.01 41.58 -6.37
C PHE A 21 -11.70 42.20 -5.15
N GLN A 22 -12.82 42.88 -5.42
CA GLN A 22 -13.75 43.37 -4.41
C GLN A 22 -14.39 42.15 -3.73
N ASP A 23 -14.14 42.00 -2.44
CA ASP A 23 -14.78 40.97 -1.60
C ASP A 23 -16.30 41.22 -1.52
N PRO A 24 -17.15 40.21 -1.77
CA PRO A 24 -18.53 40.28 -1.36
C PRO A 24 -18.63 39.93 0.14
N SER A 25 -18.80 40.96 0.96
CA SER A 25 -19.65 40.97 2.16
C SER A 25 -19.64 39.69 3.02
N PHE A 26 -18.69 39.63 3.94
CA PHE A 26 -18.70 38.75 5.11
C PHE A 26 -19.86 39.16 6.03
N THR A 27 -21.02 38.52 5.91
CA THR A 27 -22.06 38.63 6.95
C THR A 27 -21.62 37.77 8.13
N ALA A 28 -21.32 38.42 9.26
CA ALA A 28 -21.02 37.77 10.53
C ALA A 28 -22.24 36.96 11.01
N GLY A 29 -22.26 35.66 10.70
CA GLY A 29 -23.14 34.69 11.35
C GLY A 29 -22.47 34.14 12.60
N SER A 30 -23.14 34.26 13.74
CA SER A 30 -22.72 33.71 15.03
C SER A 30 -22.44 32.20 14.95
N PRO A 31 -21.40 31.68 15.63
CA PRO A 31 -21.13 30.24 15.64
C PRO A 31 -22.22 29.48 16.43
N PRO A 32 -22.68 28.31 15.95
CA PRO A 32 -23.60 27.48 16.73
C PRO A 32 -22.89 26.92 17.97
N SER A 33 -23.52 27.10 19.12
CA SER A 33 -23.05 26.61 20.41
C SER A 33 -23.19 25.08 20.48
N PHE A 34 -22.12 24.35 20.16
CA PHE A 34 -22.06 22.92 20.44
C PHE A 34 -21.92 22.73 21.96
N ARG A 35 -23.04 22.39 22.62
CA ARG A 35 -23.01 21.88 23.99
C ARG A 35 -22.39 20.50 23.98
N LEU A 36 -21.23 20.34 24.61
CA LEU A 36 -20.70 19.01 24.91
C LEU A 36 -21.63 18.32 25.95
N PRO A 37 -21.91 17.02 25.81
CA PRO A 37 -22.57 16.26 26.85
C PRO A 37 -21.63 16.13 28.06
N SER A 38 -22.17 16.41 29.25
CA SER A 38 -21.47 16.31 30.52
C SER A 38 -21.11 14.84 30.80
N ILE A 39 -19.82 14.52 30.81
CA ILE A 39 -19.31 13.21 31.24
C ILE A 39 -19.54 13.09 32.74
N ALA A 40 -20.49 12.24 33.14
CA ALA A 40 -20.69 11.85 34.53
C ALA A 40 -19.64 10.82 34.93
N MET A 41 -18.86 11.11 35.97
CA MET A 41 -17.95 10.16 36.59
C MET A 41 -18.75 9.20 37.47
N MET A 42 -18.70 7.90 37.15
CA MET A 42 -19.24 6.85 38.00
C MET A 42 -18.14 6.40 38.97
N HIS A 43 -18.45 6.46 40.26
CA HIS A 43 -17.61 6.05 41.37
C HIS A 43 -17.47 4.52 41.43
N ALA A 44 -16.32 4.08 41.91
CA ALA A 44 -16.05 2.71 42.33
C ALA A 44 -16.65 2.45 43.72
N ASP A 45 -17.34 1.33 43.87
CA ASP A 45 -17.61 0.70 45.16
C ASP A 45 -17.21 -0.78 45.05
N GLU A 46 -16.34 -1.19 45.99
CA GLU A 46 -15.90 -2.55 46.24
C GLU A 46 -16.89 -3.31 47.16
N ALA A 47 -16.62 -4.62 47.32
CA ALA A 47 -17.12 -5.58 48.30
C ALA A 47 -18.32 -6.44 47.84
N SER A 48 -18.42 -7.75 48.09
CA SER A 48 -17.51 -8.77 48.63
C SER A 48 -18.29 -10.11 48.60
N GLU A 49 -17.60 -11.21 48.28
CA GLU A 49 -17.76 -12.59 48.81
C GLU A 49 -18.97 -13.52 48.48
N ASN A 50 -18.59 -14.76 48.12
CA ASN A 50 -19.12 -16.06 48.59
C ASN A 50 -20.48 -16.54 47.98
N SER A 51 -20.72 -17.78 47.52
CA SER A 51 -19.92 -19.00 47.27
C SER A 51 -20.83 -20.08 46.63
N SER A 52 -20.18 -21.15 46.15
CA SER A 52 -20.68 -22.54 45.98
C SER A 52 -21.98 -22.84 45.22
N ALA A 53 -21.88 -23.65 44.15
CA ALA A 53 -22.22 -25.08 44.18
C ALA A 53 -22.28 -25.67 42.76
N SER A 54 -21.59 -26.81 42.60
CA SER A 54 -21.59 -27.65 41.41
C SER A 54 -22.94 -28.33 41.17
N ALA A 55 -23.36 -28.45 39.91
CA ALA A 55 -24.21 -29.56 39.48
C ALA A 55 -23.87 -29.92 38.02
N ASN A 56 -23.31 -31.12 37.92
CA ASN A 56 -22.96 -31.85 36.72
C ASN A 56 -24.25 -32.32 36.01
N GLN A 57 -24.31 -32.26 34.69
CA GLN A 57 -24.88 -33.37 33.93
C GLN A 57 -24.52 -33.34 32.44
N GLU A 58 -24.27 -34.55 32.00
CA GLU A 58 -23.53 -35.01 30.83
C GLU A 58 -24.49 -35.77 29.92
N THR A 59 -24.52 -35.46 28.63
CA THR A 59 -24.82 -36.37 27.51
C THR A 59 -24.31 -35.68 26.23
N GLY A 60 -23.44 -36.17 25.35
CA GLY A 60 -22.93 -37.52 25.15
C GLY A 60 -23.14 -37.96 23.70
N THR A 61 -22.26 -37.58 22.76
CA THR A 61 -21.92 -38.38 21.56
C THR A 61 -20.51 -37.97 21.09
N ARG A 62 -19.47 -38.76 21.41
CA ARG A 62 -18.78 -39.73 20.50
C ARG A 62 -18.20 -38.99 19.29
N HIS A 63 -16.89 -38.86 19.10
CA HIS A 63 -15.94 -39.92 18.73
C HIS A 63 -14.59 -39.72 19.46
N LYS A 64 -14.16 -40.65 20.33
CA LYS A 64 -13.18 -41.73 20.07
C LYS A 64 -12.02 -41.33 19.14
N ALA A 65 -10.75 -41.59 19.40
CA ALA A 65 -9.93 -41.98 20.57
C ALA A 65 -8.56 -42.29 19.94
N ALA A 66 -7.46 -41.87 20.56
CA ALA A 66 -6.19 -42.60 20.50
C ALA A 66 -5.28 -42.16 21.65
N LEU A 67 -5.48 -42.85 22.78
CA LEU A 67 -4.45 -43.39 23.68
C LEU A 67 -3.35 -42.45 24.19
N SER A 68 -3.66 -41.91 25.36
CA SER A 68 -2.75 -41.75 26.50
C SER A 68 -2.09 -43.07 26.91
N PHE A 69 -0.78 -43.15 26.68
CA PHE A 69 0.21 -44.06 27.26
C PHE A 69 1.49 -43.21 27.14
N ILE A 70 2.08 -42.64 28.18
CA ILE A 70 2.79 -43.30 29.29
C ILE A 70 3.02 -42.18 30.33
N LEU A 71 2.70 -42.45 31.59
CA LEU A 71 3.07 -41.62 32.73
C LEU A 71 4.60 -41.54 32.86
N SER A 72 5.14 -40.35 33.16
CA SER A 72 6.08 -40.13 34.28
C SER A 72 6.39 -38.64 34.44
N SER A 73 6.18 -38.14 35.65
CA SER A 73 6.70 -36.87 36.15
C SER A 73 8.18 -37.04 36.51
N ASP A 74 9.03 -36.12 36.06
CA ASP A 74 10.26 -35.63 36.71
C ASP A 74 10.63 -34.34 35.94
N SER A 75 10.47 -33.17 36.56
CA SER A 75 11.56 -32.37 37.14
C SER A 75 12.61 -31.90 36.11
N GLU A 76 13.11 -30.69 36.38
CA GLU A 76 14.35 -30.08 35.84
C GLU A 76 14.26 -29.11 34.63
N SER A 77 14.81 -27.94 34.92
CA SER A 77 15.11 -26.75 34.12
C SER A 77 15.99 -27.01 32.90
N ASP A 78 15.88 -26.22 31.82
CA ASP A 78 17.02 -25.52 31.20
C ASP A 78 16.66 -24.68 29.95
N SER A 79 17.12 -23.43 29.97
CA SER A 79 17.75 -22.65 28.88
C SER A 79 17.25 -22.79 27.43
N ASP A 80 16.52 -21.78 26.94
CA ASP A 80 16.14 -21.63 25.52
C ASP A 80 17.33 -21.11 24.67
N ALA A 81 18.09 -22.04 24.09
CA ALA A 81 19.18 -21.77 23.17
C ALA A 81 18.67 -21.70 21.72
N SER A 82 18.97 -20.58 21.07
CA SER A 82 18.66 -20.26 19.68
C SER A 82 19.10 -21.34 18.69
N LYS A 83 18.14 -21.97 17.98
CA LYS A 83 18.43 -22.96 16.94
C LYS A 83 18.84 -22.29 15.62
N SER A 84 20.14 -21.98 15.54
CA SER A 84 20.88 -21.73 14.30
C SER A 84 20.74 -22.92 13.35
N ARG A 85 20.04 -22.73 12.22
CA ARG A 85 20.09 -23.69 11.10
C ARG A 85 21.26 -23.33 10.20
N LYS A 86 22.16 -24.32 10.10
CA LYS A 86 23.41 -24.39 9.34
C LYS A 86 23.31 -23.73 7.95
N ARG A 87 24.24 -22.83 7.67
CA ARG A 87 24.61 -22.41 6.31
C ARG A 87 25.68 -23.38 5.81
N ASP A 88 25.34 -24.21 4.83
CA ASP A 88 26.36 -24.88 4.03
C ASP A 88 26.86 -23.91 2.95
N ALA A 89 28.18 -23.72 2.95
CA ALA A 89 28.92 -22.90 2.02
C ALA A 89 29.18 -23.70 0.73
N ILE A 90 28.82 -23.12 -0.42
CA ILE A 90 29.41 -23.48 -1.71
C ILE A 90 29.67 -22.17 -2.47
N SER A 91 30.87 -22.13 -3.04
CA SER A 91 31.59 -21.06 -3.71
C SER A 91 30.96 -20.46 -4.97
N GLU A 92 31.32 -19.20 -5.20
CA GLU A 92 31.41 -18.39 -6.45
C GLU A 92 30.22 -18.33 -7.46
N PRO A 93 29.80 -17.11 -7.88
CA PRO A 93 28.59 -16.91 -8.66
C PRO A 93 28.87 -16.90 -10.16
N THR A 94 28.49 -17.96 -10.88
CA THR A 94 28.27 -17.83 -12.33
C THR A 94 26.85 -17.28 -12.57
N VAL A 95 26.80 -16.12 -13.23
CA VAL A 95 25.56 -15.40 -13.54
C VAL A 95 24.69 -16.24 -14.49
N ALA A 96 23.69 -16.93 -13.95
CA ALA A 96 22.62 -17.55 -14.72
C ALA A 96 21.26 -17.01 -14.26
N LYS A 97 20.88 -15.89 -14.87
CA LYS A 97 19.58 -15.23 -14.78
C LYS A 97 18.47 -16.26 -15.09
N ARG A 98 17.73 -16.72 -14.08
CA ARG A 98 16.55 -17.58 -14.24
C ARG A 98 15.49 -16.82 -15.06
N ARG A 99 15.48 -17.04 -16.37
CA ARG A 99 14.44 -16.56 -17.27
C ARG A 99 13.21 -17.42 -17.07
N ARG A 100 12.10 -16.81 -16.67
CA ARG A 100 10.77 -17.44 -16.70
C ARG A 100 10.50 -17.86 -18.14
N SER A 101 10.38 -19.17 -18.37
CA SER A 101 10.18 -19.78 -19.68
C SER A 101 8.87 -19.29 -20.30
N VAL A 102 8.98 -18.33 -21.22
CA VAL A 102 7.93 -18.04 -22.19
C VAL A 102 8.09 -19.07 -23.31
N SER A 103 7.18 -20.03 -23.37
CA SER A 103 7.05 -20.98 -24.48
C SER A 103 6.89 -20.21 -25.78
N ARG A 104 7.96 -20.19 -26.58
CA ARG A 104 7.97 -19.70 -27.97
C ARG A 104 7.54 -20.87 -28.85
N THR A 105 6.25 -20.97 -29.16
CA THR A 105 5.77 -21.80 -30.25
C THR A 105 6.05 -21.09 -31.56
N SER A 106 7.10 -21.50 -32.26
CA SER A 106 7.33 -21.24 -33.68
C SER A 106 6.69 -22.36 -34.49
N THR A 107 5.52 -22.10 -35.06
CA THR A 107 4.95 -22.94 -36.12
C THR A 107 4.93 -22.13 -37.40
N SER A 108 5.79 -22.52 -38.34
CA SER A 108 5.72 -22.11 -39.74
C SER A 108 4.50 -22.79 -40.40
N PRO A 109 3.85 -22.19 -41.41
CA PRO A 109 2.66 -22.76 -42.03
C PRO A 109 3.04 -23.67 -43.22
N THR A 110 2.52 -24.90 -43.21
CA THR A 110 2.26 -25.67 -44.44
C THR A 110 0.80 -25.46 -44.86
N ALA A 111 0.58 -25.45 -46.17
CA ALA A 111 -0.63 -24.93 -46.80
C ALA A 111 -1.89 -25.80 -46.65
N ALA A 112 -3.03 -25.09 -46.62
CA ALA A 112 -4.38 -25.46 -47.08
C ALA A 112 -5.15 -26.61 -46.39
N ALA A 113 -6.03 -26.24 -45.46
CA ALA A 113 -7.39 -26.80 -45.36
C ALA A 113 -8.30 -25.84 -44.56
N SER A 114 -9.49 -25.58 -45.10
CA SER A 114 -10.51 -24.66 -44.59
C SER A 114 -10.96 -25.00 -43.16
N ALA A 115 -10.52 -24.19 -42.19
CA ALA A 115 -11.13 -24.12 -40.88
C ALA A 115 -11.35 -22.64 -40.54
N LYS A 116 -12.60 -22.24 -40.27
CA LYS A 116 -12.91 -20.88 -39.78
C LYS A 116 -12.06 -20.65 -38.52
N PRO A 117 -11.20 -19.60 -38.47
CA PRO A 117 -10.37 -19.39 -37.30
C PRO A 117 -11.28 -18.99 -36.13
N VAL A 118 -11.43 -19.89 -35.17
CA VAL A 118 -12.00 -19.55 -33.86
C VAL A 118 -11.06 -18.50 -33.26
N LYS A 119 -11.44 -17.22 -33.37
CA LYS A 119 -10.62 -16.06 -32.99
C LYS A 119 -10.42 -16.06 -31.47
N LYS A 120 -9.42 -16.80 -30.99
CA LYS A 120 -8.84 -16.60 -29.66
C LYS A 120 -8.30 -15.17 -29.66
N GLY A 121 -8.93 -14.28 -28.88
CA GLY A 121 -8.69 -12.83 -28.93
C GLY A 121 -7.21 -12.48 -28.89
N SER A 122 -6.82 -11.44 -29.64
CA SER A 122 -5.44 -10.96 -29.67
C SER A 122 -4.95 -10.69 -28.25
N LYS A 123 -3.81 -11.28 -27.88
CA LYS A 123 -3.14 -10.99 -26.60
C LYS A 123 -2.69 -9.51 -26.51
N PHE A 124 -2.67 -8.83 -27.65
CA PHE A 124 -2.25 -7.45 -27.82
C PHE A 124 -3.45 -6.51 -27.93
N CYS A 125 -3.16 -5.24 -27.68
CA CYS A 125 -4.10 -4.14 -27.81
C CYS A 125 -4.72 -4.10 -29.21
N THR A 126 -6.03 -3.90 -29.28
CA THR A 126 -6.79 -3.79 -30.55
C THR A 126 -6.56 -2.47 -31.31
N VAL A 127 -5.79 -1.53 -30.75
CA VAL A 127 -5.46 -0.28 -31.45
C VAL A 127 -4.37 -0.60 -32.48
N GLU A 128 -4.61 -0.20 -33.73
CA GLU A 128 -3.67 -0.38 -34.84
C GLU A 128 -2.27 0.14 -34.49
N GLY A 129 -1.25 -0.65 -34.79
CA GLY A 129 0.15 -0.33 -34.46
C GLY A 129 0.53 -0.46 -32.96
N CYS A 130 -0.40 -0.84 -32.07
CA CYS A 130 -0.08 -0.98 -30.65
C CYS A 130 0.44 -2.39 -30.31
N THR A 131 1.74 -2.50 -30.06
CA THR A 131 2.40 -3.75 -29.62
C THR A 131 2.22 -4.05 -28.13
N SER A 132 1.54 -3.18 -27.38
CA SER A 132 1.33 -3.36 -25.95
C SER A 132 0.31 -4.47 -25.67
N ARG A 133 0.56 -5.25 -24.61
CA ARG A 133 -0.35 -6.32 -24.18
C ARG A 133 -1.70 -5.77 -23.71
N ALA A 134 -2.78 -6.41 -24.12
CA ALA A 134 -4.11 -6.06 -23.66
C ALA A 134 -4.30 -6.45 -22.18
N LYS A 135 -5.00 -5.60 -21.43
CA LYS A 135 -5.38 -5.84 -20.03
C LYS A 135 -6.89 -6.01 -19.91
N HIS A 136 -7.64 -4.93 -20.15
CA HIS A 136 -9.10 -4.90 -20.10
C HIS A 136 -9.67 -4.53 -21.47
N ALA A 137 -10.85 -5.07 -21.82
CA ALA A 137 -11.54 -4.79 -23.08
C ALA A 137 -10.65 -4.89 -24.34
N LYS A 138 -9.70 -5.83 -24.37
CA LYS A 138 -8.69 -6.01 -25.44
C LYS A 138 -7.82 -4.76 -25.71
N ARG A 139 -7.70 -3.84 -24.77
CA ARG A 139 -6.87 -2.63 -24.89
C ARG A 139 -5.78 -2.59 -23.81
N CYS A 140 -4.69 -1.87 -24.08
CA CYS A 140 -3.57 -1.71 -23.16
C CYS A 140 -3.82 -0.56 -22.16
N TRP A 141 -2.94 -0.40 -21.17
CA TRP A 141 -3.05 0.65 -20.15
C TRP A 141 -3.05 2.09 -20.72
N LYS A 142 -2.53 2.32 -21.92
CA LYS A 142 -2.56 3.64 -22.57
C LYS A 142 -3.84 3.86 -23.39
N HIS A 143 -4.45 2.79 -23.89
CA HIS A 143 -5.57 2.85 -24.85
C HIS A 143 -6.92 2.45 -24.24
N GLY A 144 -7.17 2.66 -22.96
CA GLY A 144 -8.46 2.33 -22.32
C GLY A 144 -8.54 0.92 -21.75
N GLY A 145 -7.40 0.25 -21.53
CA GLY A 145 -7.30 -1.03 -20.85
C GLY A 145 -7.42 -0.94 -19.33
N TRP A 146 -8.33 -0.08 -18.84
CA TRP A 146 -8.67 0.12 -17.43
C TRP A 146 -10.19 0.31 -17.28
N VAL A 147 -10.67 0.28 -16.04
CA VAL A 147 -12.09 0.49 -15.71
C VAL A 147 -12.23 1.83 -14.98
N ARG A 148 -13.33 2.56 -15.22
CA ARG A 148 -13.64 3.80 -14.47
C ARG A 148 -14.18 3.46 -13.09
N CYS A 149 -14.03 4.40 -12.16
CA CYS A 149 -14.64 4.29 -10.85
C CYS A 149 -16.17 4.15 -10.98
N LYS A 150 -16.77 3.25 -10.20
CA LYS A 150 -18.22 2.99 -10.20
C LYS A 150 -19.03 4.12 -9.54
N VAL A 151 -18.40 4.92 -8.67
CA VAL A 151 -19.04 6.09 -8.04
C VAL A 151 -19.46 7.10 -9.12
N PRO A 152 -20.71 7.61 -9.10
CA PRO A 152 -21.17 8.62 -10.05
C PRO A 152 -20.26 9.86 -10.00
N ASP A 153 -20.13 10.54 -11.13
CA ASP A 153 -19.29 11.75 -11.29
C ASP A 153 -17.79 11.57 -11.00
N CYS A 154 -17.31 10.34 -10.80
CA CYS A 154 -15.89 10.07 -10.62
C CYS A 154 -15.21 9.66 -11.93
N ASN A 155 -14.35 10.54 -12.46
CA ASN A 155 -13.56 10.22 -13.65
C ASN A 155 -12.25 9.46 -13.35
N ASN A 156 -12.00 9.14 -12.08
CA ASN A 156 -10.80 8.40 -11.68
C ASN A 156 -10.88 6.93 -12.10
N ARG A 157 -9.71 6.31 -12.22
CA ARG A 157 -9.58 4.90 -12.59
C ARG A 157 -9.81 4.02 -11.37
N ALA A 158 -10.56 2.93 -11.56
CA ALA A 158 -10.73 1.93 -10.54
C ALA A 158 -9.41 1.18 -10.30
N LYS A 159 -9.04 0.99 -9.03
CA LYS A 159 -7.86 0.22 -8.64
C LYS A 159 -8.26 -1.20 -8.24
N SER A 160 -9.22 -1.32 -7.33
CA SER A 160 -9.83 -2.58 -6.91
C SER A 160 -11.31 -2.36 -6.59
N LYS A 161 -12.10 -3.44 -6.48
CA LYS A 161 -13.54 -3.38 -6.14
C LYS A 161 -14.39 -2.48 -7.04
N GLY A 162 -13.89 -2.12 -8.23
CA GLY A 162 -14.55 -1.19 -9.16
C GLY A 162 -14.49 0.29 -8.76
N VAL A 163 -13.71 0.66 -7.75
CA VAL A 163 -13.60 2.05 -7.24
C VAL A 163 -12.16 2.55 -7.24
N CYS A 164 -11.97 3.87 -7.31
CA CYS A 164 -10.66 4.51 -7.31
C CYS A 164 -10.07 4.59 -5.90
N TRP A 165 -8.82 5.04 -5.78
CA TRP A 165 -8.15 5.20 -4.49
C TRP A 165 -8.96 6.07 -3.52
N SER A 166 -9.42 7.25 -3.92
CA SER A 166 -10.24 8.12 -3.06
C SER A 166 -11.57 7.52 -2.60
N HIS A 167 -12.09 6.51 -3.30
CA HIS A 167 -13.37 5.87 -3.00
C HIS A 167 -13.21 4.45 -2.44
N GLY A 168 -12.06 4.13 -1.82
CA GLY A 168 -11.85 2.84 -1.15
C GLY A 168 -11.32 1.72 -2.05
N GLY A 169 -10.75 2.05 -3.20
CA GLY A 169 -10.10 1.09 -4.11
C GLY A 169 -8.76 0.53 -3.61
N GLY A 170 -8.35 0.87 -2.39
CA GLY A 170 -7.18 0.30 -1.71
C GLY A 170 -7.58 -0.62 -0.56
N THR A 171 -6.57 -1.20 0.08
CA THR A 171 -6.73 -1.92 1.36
C THR A 171 -6.88 -0.90 2.48
N VAL A 172 -7.79 -1.13 3.42
CA VAL A 172 -7.96 -0.28 4.60
C VAL A 172 -6.77 -0.48 5.55
N CYS A 173 -6.45 0.53 6.35
CA CYS A 173 -5.43 0.45 7.38
C CYS A 173 -5.80 -0.61 8.42
N SER A 174 -4.87 -1.50 8.74
CA SER A 174 -5.05 -2.56 9.74
C SER A 174 -5.02 -2.05 11.19
N PHE A 175 -4.83 -0.76 11.40
CA PHE A 175 -4.86 -0.16 12.74
C PHE A 175 -6.30 -0.02 13.22
N GLU A 176 -6.52 -0.23 14.51
CA GLU A 176 -7.85 -0.21 15.13
C GLU A 176 -8.58 1.11 14.82
N SER A 177 -9.84 1.00 14.39
CA SER A 177 -10.70 2.15 14.04
C SER A 177 -10.14 3.11 12.96
N CYS A 178 -9.27 2.64 12.07
CA CYS A 178 -8.71 3.48 11.01
C CYS A 178 -9.31 3.18 9.63
N ASP A 179 -10.19 4.06 9.15
CA ASP A 179 -10.83 3.92 7.82
C ASP A 179 -9.95 4.43 6.65
N THR A 180 -8.76 4.93 6.97
CA THR A 180 -7.85 5.42 5.93
C THR A 180 -7.23 4.28 5.14
N ILE A 181 -6.82 4.57 3.91
CA ILE A 181 -6.27 3.55 3.00
C ILE A 181 -4.80 3.32 3.32
N ALA A 182 -4.43 2.05 3.42
CA ALA A 182 -3.06 1.62 3.62
C ALA A 182 -2.18 1.98 2.42
N VAL A 183 -1.01 2.54 2.72
CA VAL A 183 0.02 2.90 1.73
C VAL A 183 0.94 1.71 1.50
N SER A 184 1.45 1.10 2.58
CA SER A 184 2.27 -0.11 2.55
C SER A 184 2.15 -0.88 3.86
N ASN A 185 2.54 -2.15 3.88
CA ASN A 185 2.54 -3.02 5.06
C ASN A 185 1.18 -3.12 5.78
N GLY A 186 0.07 -2.85 5.08
CA GLY A 186 -1.26 -2.83 5.69
C GLY A 186 -1.57 -1.57 6.51
N PHE A 187 -0.66 -0.59 6.59
CA PHE A 187 -0.87 0.63 7.37
C PHE A 187 -0.98 1.87 6.48
N CYS A 188 -1.76 2.85 6.94
CA CYS A 188 -1.83 4.17 6.33
C CYS A 188 -0.61 5.01 6.69
N TRP A 189 -0.48 6.18 6.08
CA TRP A 189 0.61 7.10 6.38
C TRP A 189 0.80 7.31 7.89
N ALA A 190 -0.25 7.70 8.61
CA ALA A 190 -0.17 7.98 10.06
C ALA A 190 0.27 6.77 10.91
N HIS A 191 -0.12 5.55 10.53
CA HIS A 191 0.11 4.34 11.31
C HIS A 191 1.29 3.48 10.82
N GLY A 192 2.26 4.07 10.10
CA GLY A 192 3.48 3.38 9.68
C GLY A 192 3.49 2.85 8.23
N GLY A 193 2.57 3.33 7.41
CA GLY A 193 2.56 3.12 5.96
C GLY A 193 3.59 4.00 5.26
N GLY A 194 4.55 3.37 4.59
CA GLY A 194 5.65 4.01 3.87
C GLY A 194 6.95 4.05 4.67
N LYS A 195 8.06 4.35 4.00
CA LYS A 195 9.36 4.58 4.64
C LYS A 195 9.44 6.03 5.14
N ARG A 196 9.96 6.21 6.34
CA ARG A 196 10.25 7.53 6.92
C ARG A 196 11.71 7.89 6.71
N CYS A 197 12.00 9.18 6.74
CA CYS A 197 13.36 9.67 6.71
C CYS A 197 14.19 9.04 7.83
N GLN A 198 15.42 8.65 7.51
CA GLN A 198 16.35 8.07 8.48
C GLN A 198 16.90 9.08 9.48
N VAL A 199 16.81 10.39 9.20
CA VAL A 199 17.24 11.45 10.12
C VAL A 199 16.34 11.46 11.36
N PRO A 200 16.91 11.46 12.58
CA PRO A 200 16.12 11.51 13.80
C PRO A 200 15.19 12.72 13.82
N ASN A 201 14.00 12.56 14.40
CA ASN A 201 12.94 13.59 14.46
C ASN A 201 12.37 14.03 13.10
N CYS A 202 12.68 13.35 12.00
CA CYS A 202 12.10 13.64 10.69
C CYS A 202 11.00 12.64 10.31
N SER A 203 9.75 13.10 10.30
CA SER A 203 8.60 12.29 9.87
C SER A 203 8.31 12.39 8.36
N LYS A 204 9.15 13.08 7.58
CA LYS A 204 8.94 13.23 6.13
C LYS A 204 9.08 11.89 5.38
N PRO A 205 8.40 11.71 4.23
CA PRO A 205 8.53 10.52 3.39
C PRO A 205 9.94 10.37 2.87
N ALA A 206 10.38 9.12 2.84
CA ALA A 206 11.60 8.73 2.21
C ALA A 206 11.37 7.61 1.21
N TYR A 207 12.29 7.49 0.26
CA TYR A 207 12.24 6.51 -0.80
C TYR A 207 13.59 5.82 -0.93
N GLU A 208 13.60 4.61 -1.47
CA GLU A 208 14.84 3.86 -1.72
C GLU A 208 15.78 4.64 -2.66
N ARG A 209 15.21 5.34 -3.66
CA ARG A 209 15.98 6.20 -4.59
C ARG A 209 16.72 7.35 -3.91
N THR A 210 16.25 7.79 -2.74
CA THR A 210 16.86 8.88 -1.95
C THR A 210 17.61 8.32 -0.74
N GLN A 211 18.07 7.06 -0.79
CA GLN A 211 18.79 6.39 0.30
C GLN A 211 18.04 6.42 1.65
N ASN A 212 16.71 6.34 1.63
CA ASN A 212 15.86 6.46 2.84
C ASN A 212 15.93 7.83 3.54
N TYR A 213 16.37 8.87 2.84
CA TYR A 213 16.22 10.25 3.26
C TYR A 213 14.99 10.89 2.60
N CYS A 214 14.40 11.87 3.27
CA CYS A 214 13.43 12.75 2.62
C CYS A 214 14.15 13.67 1.62
N GLN A 215 13.40 14.33 0.75
CA GLN A 215 14.00 15.16 -0.31
C GLN A 215 14.99 16.20 0.24
N THR A 216 14.64 16.88 1.34
CA THR A 216 15.50 17.91 1.95
C THR A 216 16.78 17.32 2.53
N HIS A 217 16.67 16.24 3.34
CA HIS A 217 17.85 15.61 3.93
C HIS A 217 18.69 14.83 2.91
N TYR A 218 18.09 14.39 1.80
CA TYR A 218 18.83 13.77 0.71
C TYR A 218 19.72 14.80 0.01
N GLU A 219 19.23 16.03 -0.20
CA GLU A 219 20.02 17.13 -0.76
C GLU A 219 21.19 17.49 0.17
N GLU A 220 20.94 17.63 1.48
CA GLU A 220 22.00 17.85 2.48
C GLU A 220 23.03 16.70 2.50
N TYR A 221 22.55 15.45 2.49
CA TYR A 221 23.41 14.27 2.45
C TYR A 221 24.27 14.22 1.18
N SER A 222 23.69 14.55 0.02
CA SER A 222 24.38 14.57 -1.28
C SER A 222 25.41 15.69 -1.41
N GLN A 223 25.32 16.74 -0.57
CA GLN A 223 26.31 17.80 -0.52
C GLN A 223 27.47 17.46 0.43
N SER A 224 27.24 16.53 1.36
CA SER A 224 28.23 16.09 2.36
C SER A 224 29.08 14.87 1.94
N ASN A 225 28.74 14.20 0.84
CA ASN A 225 29.45 13.05 0.26
C ASN A 225 29.64 13.25 -1.23
#